data_AF-A0A529WZJ2-F1
#
_entry.id   AF-A0A529WZJ2-F1
#
_cell.length_a   1.000
_cell.length_b   1.000
_cell.length_c   1.000
_cell.angle_alpha   90.00
_cell.angle_beta   90.00
_cell.angle_gamma   90.00
#
_symmetry.space_group_name_H-M   'P 1'
#
loop_
_entity.id
_entity.type
_entity.pdbx_description
1 polymer ?
#
loop_
_entity_poly.entity_id
_entity_poly.type
_entity_poly.pdbx_seq_one_letter_code
_entity_poly.pdbx_strand_id
1 'polypeptide(L)'
;MSNPKGQHFIPRLHLQHFAGVQPKGHVWTYTKADGKKFSRMPEETAKQTHFYSVEAPDGSYDLRIEEMLARIESTAAPIYMRLINGKIPEHQDKMDMAQFLAVMVVRTPGSRKDAAEMVGRMIQIRNYATVYTTGPSIRWCIGSSRAKAGSLPKRAELPFGGA
;
A
#
# COMPACT_ATOMS: atom_id res chain seq x y z
N MET A 1 3.41 9.90 27.50
CA MET A 1 2.68 10.68 26.47
C MET A 1 1.52 9.83 25.99
N SER A 2 0.30 10.36 25.91
CA SER A 2 -0.85 9.61 25.39
C SER A 2 -0.69 9.40 23.89
N ASN A 3 -0.45 8.19 23.43
CA ASN A 3 -0.46 7.86 22.01
C ASN A 3 -1.89 8.08 21.47
N PRO A 4 -2.13 9.01 20.54
CA PRO A 4 -3.46 9.18 19.96
C PRO A 4 -3.80 7.90 19.21
N LYS A 5 -4.73 7.10 19.75
CA LYS A 5 -5.11 5.81 19.16
C LYS A 5 -5.54 5.95 17.70
N GLY A 6 -6.22 7.05 17.35
CA GLY A 6 -6.69 7.33 16.00
C GLY A 6 -5.74 8.26 15.24
N GLN A 7 -5.10 7.74 14.20
CA GLN A 7 -4.13 8.46 13.38
C GLN A 7 -4.74 8.85 12.04
N HIS A 8 -4.60 10.12 11.67
CA HIS A 8 -5.23 10.70 10.49
C HIS A 8 -4.44 10.41 9.22
N PHE A 9 -5.06 9.72 8.26
CA PHE A 9 -4.48 9.56 6.93
C PHE A 9 -4.78 10.77 6.02
N ILE A 10 -5.82 11.56 6.30
CA ILE A 10 -5.95 12.93 5.79
C ILE A 10 -5.85 13.91 6.96
N PRO A 11 -4.91 14.88 6.95
CA PRO A 11 -4.68 15.79 8.07
C PRO A 11 -5.93 16.60 8.43
N ARG A 12 -6.13 16.87 9.73
CA ARG A 12 -7.13 17.84 10.20
C ARG A 12 -6.90 19.23 9.61
N LEU A 13 -5.63 19.63 9.47
CA LEU A 13 -5.20 20.86 8.80
C LEU A 13 -5.88 21.03 7.44
N HIS A 14 -6.06 19.96 6.68
CA HIS A 14 -6.70 19.99 5.37
C HIS A 14 -8.22 19.88 5.47
N LEU A 15 -8.72 18.91 6.25
CA LEU A 15 -10.16 18.59 6.36
C LEU A 15 -11.00 19.76 6.88
N GLN A 16 -10.48 20.57 7.80
CA GLN A 16 -11.21 21.69 8.40
C GLN A 16 -11.67 22.72 7.34
N HIS A 17 -10.98 22.82 6.21
CA HIS A 17 -11.34 23.73 5.13
C HIS A 17 -12.47 23.22 4.21
N PHE A 18 -12.92 21.98 4.43
CA PHE A 18 -14.10 21.39 3.78
C PHE A 18 -15.29 21.26 4.72
N ALA A 19 -15.17 21.77 5.95
CA ALA A 19 -16.25 21.74 6.92
C ALA A 19 -17.43 22.58 6.44
N GLY A 20 -18.59 21.95 6.30
CA GLY A 20 -19.81 22.56 5.83
C GLY A 20 -20.53 23.39 6.90
N VAL A 21 -21.54 24.12 6.44
CA VAL A 21 -22.43 24.91 7.31
C VAL A 21 -23.56 24.04 7.88
N GLN A 22 -23.91 22.94 7.19
CA GLN A 22 -24.99 22.03 7.57
C GLN A 22 -24.56 20.55 7.38
N PRO A 23 -24.35 19.79 8.47
CA PRO A 23 -24.20 20.24 9.85
C PRO A 23 -22.95 21.12 10.02
N LYS A 24 -23.02 22.12 10.90
CA LYS A 24 -21.93 23.08 11.09
C LYS A 24 -20.67 22.36 11.55
N GLY A 25 -19.57 22.59 10.85
CA GLY A 25 -18.26 22.01 11.21
C GLY A 25 -18.05 20.59 10.68
N HIS A 26 -19.05 19.96 10.07
CA HIS A 26 -18.92 18.58 9.59
C HIS A 26 -18.37 18.52 8.17
N VAL A 27 -17.61 17.48 7.88
CA VAL A 27 -17.19 17.10 6.53
C VAL A 27 -18.08 15.97 6.06
N TRP A 28 -18.66 16.14 4.86
CA TRP A 28 -19.43 15.09 4.20
C TRP A 28 -18.49 14.10 3.51
N THR A 29 -18.68 12.82 3.80
CA THR A 29 -17.91 11.72 3.21
C THR A 29 -18.87 10.73 2.56
N TYR A 30 -18.43 10.09 1.48
CA TYR A 30 -19.15 8.97 0.90
C TYR A 30 -18.20 7.79 0.67
N THR A 31 -18.74 6.59 0.78
CA THR A 31 -18.01 5.35 0.52
C THR A 31 -18.20 4.93 -0.94
N LYS A 32 -17.10 4.66 -1.64
CA LYS A 32 -17.15 4.19 -3.04
C LYS A 32 -17.75 2.78 -3.17
N ALA A 33 -17.60 1.94 -2.15
CA ALA A 33 -17.99 0.53 -2.20
C ALA A 33 -19.52 0.33 -2.13
N ASP A 34 -20.20 1.00 -1.19
CA ASP A 34 -21.63 0.83 -0.91
C ASP A 34 -22.45 2.13 -1.05
N GLY A 35 -21.82 3.24 -1.47
CA GLY A 35 -22.50 4.50 -1.76
C GLY A 35 -23.04 5.23 -0.52
N LYS A 36 -22.76 4.73 0.69
CA LYS A 36 -23.22 5.36 1.94
C LYS A 36 -22.62 6.74 2.09
N LYS A 37 -23.44 7.67 2.54
CA LYS A 37 -23.06 9.06 2.82
C LYS A 37 -23.23 9.32 4.30
N PHE A 38 -22.23 9.95 4.90
CA PHE A 38 -22.28 10.35 6.31
C PHE A 38 -21.52 11.65 6.50
N SER A 39 -21.81 12.36 7.57
CA SER A 39 -21.10 13.58 7.95
C SER A 39 -20.53 13.42 9.35
N ARG A 40 -19.31 13.87 9.56
CA ARG A 40 -18.59 13.82 10.84
C ARG A 40 -17.69 15.02 11.00
N MET A 41 -17.29 15.30 12.24
CA MET A 41 -16.26 16.30 12.52
C MET A 41 -14.92 15.90 11.88
N PRO A 42 -14.06 16.86 11.46
CA PRO A 42 -12.72 16.59 10.95
C PRO A 42 -11.89 15.67 11.86
N GLU A 43 -12.03 15.81 13.18
CA GLU A 43 -11.38 15.00 14.23
C GLU A 43 -11.77 13.52 14.21
N GLU A 44 -12.93 13.22 13.61
CA GLU A 44 -13.52 11.89 13.58
C GLU A 44 -13.44 11.22 12.20
N THR A 45 -12.95 11.97 11.21
CA THR A 45 -12.96 11.59 9.80
C THR A 45 -11.54 11.27 9.33
N ALA A 46 -11.44 10.41 8.32
CA ALA A 46 -10.18 10.05 7.67
C ALA A 46 -9.05 9.64 8.64
N LYS A 47 -9.39 8.81 9.63
CA LYS A 47 -8.47 8.23 10.61
C LYS A 47 -8.58 6.72 10.68
N GLN A 48 -7.50 6.05 11.02
CA GLN A 48 -7.44 4.63 11.35
C GLN A 48 -6.67 4.43 12.64
N THR A 49 -7.05 3.42 13.41
CA THR A 49 -6.39 3.10 14.67
C THR A 49 -5.04 2.45 14.41
N HIS A 50 -3.97 2.91 15.08
CA HIS A 50 -2.61 2.37 14.94
C HIS A 50 -2.10 2.25 13.49
N PHE A 51 -2.39 3.24 12.66
CA PHE A 51 -2.07 3.17 11.24
C PHE A 51 -0.56 3.25 10.95
N TYR A 52 0.18 4.10 11.64
CA TYR A 52 1.63 4.31 11.52
C TYR A 52 2.44 3.82 12.72
N SER A 53 1.77 3.30 13.76
CA SER A 53 2.46 2.78 14.95
C SER A 53 2.59 1.26 14.86
N VAL A 54 3.82 0.75 14.97
CA VAL A 54 4.09 -0.68 15.15
C VAL A 54 4.38 -0.90 16.62
N GLU A 55 3.69 -1.88 17.22
CA GLU A 55 3.97 -2.32 18.59
C GLU A 55 5.28 -3.14 18.59
N ALA A 56 6.23 -2.72 19.40
CA ALA A 56 7.48 -3.43 19.62
C ALA A 56 7.26 -4.58 20.62
N PRO A 57 8.17 -5.58 20.67
CA PRO A 57 8.04 -6.73 21.56
C PRO A 57 7.95 -6.38 23.06
N ASP A 58 8.40 -5.19 23.45
CA ASP A 58 8.35 -4.65 24.81
C ASP A 58 7.04 -3.88 25.12
N GLY A 59 6.10 -3.84 24.18
CA GLY A 59 4.83 -3.11 24.30
C GLY A 59 4.95 -1.59 24.03
N SER A 60 6.12 -1.10 23.65
CA SER A 60 6.29 0.28 23.20
C SER A 60 5.79 0.45 21.76
N TYR A 61 5.38 1.67 21.39
CA TYR A 61 4.98 1.98 20.01
C TYR A 61 6.05 2.85 19.34
N ASP A 62 6.40 2.51 18.10
CA ASP A 62 7.25 3.38 17.28
C ASP A 62 6.45 4.61 16.81
N LEU A 63 6.87 5.80 17.25
CA LEU A 63 6.21 7.08 16.95
C LEU A 63 6.96 7.92 15.91
N ARG A 64 8.08 7.44 15.35
CA ARG A 64 8.93 8.25 14.45
C ARG A 64 8.18 8.78 13.23
N ILE A 65 7.27 7.97 12.68
CA ILE A 65 6.44 8.38 11.53
C ILE A 65 5.44 9.46 11.95
N GLU A 66 4.79 9.31 13.11
CA GLU A 66 3.87 10.32 13.65
C GLU A 66 4.58 11.65 13.90
N GLU A 67 5.76 11.63 14.51
CA GLU A 67 6.56 12.83 14.77
C GLU A 67 6.98 13.52 13.48
N MET A 68 7.41 12.75 12.47
CA MET A 68 7.76 13.27 11.15
C MET A 68 6.55 13.93 10.48
N LEU A 69 5.38 13.27 10.49
CA LEU A 69 4.15 13.80 9.92
C LEU A 69 3.70 15.09 10.63
N ALA A 70 3.72 15.08 11.98
CA ALA A 70 3.36 16.24 12.79
C ALA A 70 4.26 17.46 12.49
N ARG A 71 5.57 17.24 12.30
CA ARG A 71 6.50 18.31 11.92
C ARG A 71 6.17 18.89 10.55
N ILE A 72 5.94 18.04 9.54
CA ILE A 72 5.58 18.48 8.18
C ILE A 72 4.27 19.26 8.20
N GLU A 73 3.26 18.79 8.92
CA GLU A 73 1.98 19.49 9.08
C GLU A 73 2.14 20.84 9.78
N SER A 74 2.94 20.90 10.84
CA SER A 74 3.19 22.13 11.59
C SER A 74 3.89 23.20 10.75
N THR A 75 4.89 22.80 9.94
CA THR A 75 5.57 23.70 9.00
C THR A 75 4.62 24.18 7.89
N ALA A 76 3.78 23.29 7.36
CA ALA A 76 2.87 23.63 6.28
C ALA A 76 1.67 24.50 6.73
N ALA A 77 1.23 24.39 7.98
CA ALA A 77 0.04 25.07 8.47
C ALA A 77 -0.03 26.59 8.19
N PRO A 78 0.97 27.42 8.56
CA PRO A 78 0.93 28.85 8.26
C PRO A 78 1.02 29.15 6.77
N ILE A 79 1.69 28.32 5.98
CA ILE A 79 1.80 28.45 4.51
C ILE A 79 0.44 28.17 3.87
N TYR A 80 -0.22 27.11 4.31
CA TYR A 80 -1.56 26.72 3.88
C TYR A 80 -2.56 27.87 4.10
N MET A 81 -2.52 28.51 5.26
CA MET A 81 -3.39 29.65 5.58
C MET A 81 -3.12 30.87 4.70
N ARG A 82 -1.87 31.10 4.28
CA ARG A 82 -1.56 32.15 3.29
C ARG A 82 -2.10 31.78 1.91
N LEU A 83 -1.96 30.52 1.52
CA LEU A 83 -2.42 30.00 0.23
C LEU A 83 -3.93 30.13 0.05
N ILE A 84 -4.75 29.75 1.04
CA ILE A 84 -6.21 29.90 0.96
C ILE A 84 -6.66 31.37 0.87
N ASN A 85 -5.82 32.30 1.33
CA ASN A 85 -6.04 33.74 1.22
C ASN A 85 -5.44 34.34 -0.08
N GLY A 86 -5.08 33.49 -1.05
CA GLY A 86 -4.61 33.91 -2.37
C GLY A 86 -3.11 34.21 -2.48
N LYS A 87 -2.31 33.95 -1.44
CA LYS A 87 -0.85 34.16 -1.49
C LYS A 87 -0.15 32.87 -1.89
N ILE A 88 0.44 32.86 -3.09
CA ILE A 88 1.20 31.72 -3.60
C ILE A 88 2.54 31.60 -2.85
N PRO A 89 2.91 30.41 -2.35
CA PRO A 89 4.18 30.22 -1.65
C PRO A 89 5.37 30.28 -2.63
N GLU A 90 6.46 30.89 -2.17
CA GLU A 90 7.71 31.06 -2.92
C GLU A 90 8.89 30.45 -2.14
N HIS A 91 10.02 30.21 -2.82
CA HIS A 91 11.25 29.71 -2.22
C HIS A 91 11.05 28.50 -1.29
N GLN A 92 11.43 28.63 -0.01
CA GLN A 92 11.32 27.56 0.98
C GLN A 92 9.86 27.19 1.28
N ASP A 93 8.95 28.16 1.33
CA ASP A 93 7.52 27.87 1.56
C ASP A 93 6.96 26.96 0.47
N LYS A 94 7.44 27.13 -0.77
CA LYS A 94 7.03 26.28 -1.90
C LYS A 94 7.53 24.85 -1.71
N MET A 95 8.77 24.67 -1.22
CA MET A 95 9.34 23.35 -0.96
C MET A 95 8.61 22.65 0.19
N ASP A 96 8.35 23.38 1.29
CA ASP A 96 7.67 22.85 2.46
C ASP A 96 6.23 22.44 2.13
N MET A 97 5.52 23.25 1.35
CA MET A 97 4.17 22.93 0.87
C MET A 97 4.19 21.76 -0.12
N ALA A 98 5.17 21.66 -1.01
CA ALA A 98 5.33 20.53 -1.92
C ALA A 98 5.58 19.22 -1.15
N GLN A 99 6.40 19.26 -0.09
CA GLN A 99 6.63 18.11 0.78
C GLN A 99 5.34 17.68 1.49
N PHE A 100 4.55 18.62 2.00
CA PHE A 100 3.25 18.32 2.59
C PHE A 100 2.30 17.64 1.58
N LEU A 101 2.21 18.16 0.35
CA LEU A 101 1.40 17.55 -0.71
C LEU A 101 1.88 16.15 -1.09
N ALA A 102 3.19 15.95 -1.21
CA ALA A 102 3.77 14.64 -1.51
C ALA A 102 3.39 13.60 -0.45
N VAL A 103 3.47 13.99 0.83
CA VAL A 103 3.06 13.15 1.95
C VAL A 103 1.56 12.85 1.93
N MET A 104 0.70 13.82 1.59
CA MET A 104 -0.75 13.58 1.46
C MET A 104 -1.08 12.50 0.43
N VAL A 105 -0.31 12.40 -0.66
CA VAL A 105 -0.53 11.38 -1.70
C VAL A 105 -0.19 9.98 -1.18
N VAL A 106 0.97 9.81 -0.54
CA VAL A 106 1.50 8.47 -0.21
C VAL A 106 0.97 7.89 1.09
N ARG A 107 0.39 8.72 1.97
CA ARG A 107 -0.01 8.32 3.32
C ARG A 107 -1.44 7.76 3.41
N THR A 108 -2.11 7.58 2.27
CA THR A 108 -3.49 7.08 2.23
C THR A 108 -3.55 5.54 2.39
N PRO A 109 -4.67 4.98 2.88
CA PRO A 109 -4.86 3.53 2.93
C PRO A 109 -4.74 2.85 1.56
N GLY A 110 -5.13 3.55 0.49
CA GLY A 110 -4.99 3.08 -0.90
C GLY A 110 -3.53 2.90 -1.28
N SER A 111 -2.71 3.94 -1.11
CA SER A 111 -1.27 3.88 -1.40
C SER A 111 -0.54 2.80 -0.60
N ARG A 112 -0.91 2.62 0.67
CA ARG A 112 -0.37 1.54 1.50
C ARG A 112 -0.76 0.15 0.99
N LYS A 113 -2.01 -0.03 0.56
CA LYS A 113 -2.48 -1.28 -0.04
C LYS A 113 -1.73 -1.58 -1.33
N ASP A 114 -1.57 -0.59 -2.20
CA ASP A 114 -0.87 -0.74 -3.48
C ASP A 114 0.60 -1.10 -3.26
N ALA A 115 1.27 -0.44 -2.29
CA ALA A 115 2.64 -0.78 -1.91
C ALA A 115 2.76 -2.21 -1.35
N ALA A 116 1.82 -2.64 -0.50
CA ALA A 116 1.80 -3.99 0.04
C ALA A 116 1.59 -5.05 -1.06
N GLU A 117 0.70 -4.79 -2.03
CA GLU A 117 0.47 -5.67 -3.16
C GLU A 117 1.70 -5.76 -4.07
N MET A 118 2.34 -4.63 -4.36
CA MET A 118 3.58 -4.59 -5.15
C MET A 118 4.69 -5.43 -4.49
N VAL A 119 4.91 -5.25 -3.18
CA VAL A 119 5.89 -6.04 -2.42
C VAL A 119 5.54 -7.53 -2.42
N GLY A 120 4.26 -7.88 -2.23
CA GLY A 120 3.80 -9.27 -2.28
C GLY A 120 4.10 -9.94 -3.63
N ARG A 121 3.82 -9.26 -4.74
CA ARG A 121 4.12 -9.75 -6.09
C ARG A 121 5.63 -9.91 -6.31
N MET A 122 6.45 -8.97 -5.84
CA MET A 122 7.91 -9.07 -5.93
C MET A 122 8.45 -10.27 -5.16
N ILE A 123 7.95 -10.54 -3.94
CA ILE A 123 8.33 -11.71 -3.15
C ILE A 123 7.95 -13.00 -3.88
N GLN A 124 6.74 -13.06 -4.46
CA GLN A 124 6.29 -14.23 -5.22
C GLN A 124 7.22 -14.52 -6.41
N ILE A 125 7.56 -13.50 -7.22
CA ILE A 125 8.50 -13.64 -8.34
C ILE A 125 9.87 -14.11 -7.86
N ARG A 126 10.39 -13.51 -6.79
CA ARG A 126 11.67 -13.92 -6.18
C ARG A 126 11.64 -15.36 -5.72
N ASN A 127 10.56 -15.80 -5.07
CA ASN A 127 10.42 -17.17 -4.59
C ASN A 127 10.40 -18.17 -5.76
N TYR A 128 9.63 -17.89 -6.82
CA TYR A 128 9.66 -18.72 -8.03
C TYR A 128 11.06 -18.78 -8.64
N ALA A 129 11.70 -17.63 -8.88
CA ALA A 129 13.05 -17.59 -9.44
C ALA A 129 14.06 -18.38 -8.60
N THR A 130 14.02 -18.23 -7.28
CA THR A 130 14.90 -18.96 -6.35
C THR A 130 14.68 -20.46 -6.43
N VAL A 131 13.42 -20.92 -6.47
CA VAL A 131 13.10 -22.36 -6.62
C VAL A 131 13.61 -22.91 -7.95
N TYR A 132 13.53 -22.14 -9.05
CA TYR A 132 14.07 -22.56 -10.35
C TYR A 132 15.61 -22.58 -10.39
N THR A 133 16.30 -21.71 -9.65
CA THR A 133 17.76 -21.60 -9.68
C THR A 133 18.49 -22.41 -8.61
N THR A 134 17.84 -22.72 -7.48
CA THR A 134 18.46 -23.44 -6.33
C THR A 134 17.79 -24.79 -6.00
N GLY A 135 16.75 -25.19 -6.73
CA GLY A 135 16.23 -26.55 -6.64
C GLY A 135 17.25 -27.58 -7.17
N PRO A 136 17.40 -28.76 -6.55
CA PRO A 136 18.17 -29.84 -7.15
C PRO A 136 17.57 -30.10 -8.53
N SER A 137 18.43 -30.12 -9.56
CA SER A 137 17.99 -30.24 -10.94
C SER A 137 16.93 -31.34 -11.05
N ILE A 138 15.77 -31.03 -11.64
CA ILE A 138 14.79 -32.03 -12.10
C ILE A 138 15.38 -32.76 -13.34
N ARG A 139 16.65 -33.17 -13.26
CA ARG A 139 17.38 -33.95 -14.27
C ARG A 139 17.15 -35.44 -14.08
N TRP A 140 16.21 -35.86 -13.23
CA TRP A 140 16.08 -37.25 -12.80
C TRP A 140 14.65 -37.79 -12.83
N CYS A 141 13.90 -37.53 -13.90
CA CYS A 141 12.69 -38.32 -14.24
C CYS A 141 12.62 -38.78 -15.70
N ILE A 142 13.67 -38.57 -16.51
CA ILE A 142 13.79 -39.15 -17.87
C ILE A 142 15.09 -39.95 -17.95
N GLY A 143 15.18 -41.07 -17.23
CA GLY A 143 16.39 -41.89 -17.30
C GLY A 143 16.63 -42.89 -16.19
N SER A 144 15.63 -43.66 -15.76
CA SER A 144 15.90 -44.89 -15.00
C SER A 144 15.02 -46.05 -15.46
N SER A 145 15.22 -46.46 -16.71
CA SER A 145 14.92 -47.82 -17.14
C SER A 145 16.15 -48.33 -17.87
N ARG A 146 17.14 -48.78 -17.08
CA ARG A 146 18.16 -49.69 -17.57
C ARG A 146 17.48 -51.06 -17.67
N ALA A 147 16.68 -51.25 -18.72
CA ALA A 147 16.17 -52.55 -19.10
C ALA A 147 17.39 -53.45 -19.40
N LYS A 148 17.49 -54.56 -18.68
CA LYS A 148 18.43 -55.64 -18.96
C LYS A 148 18.25 -56.10 -20.41
N ALA A 149 19.36 -56.43 -21.05
CA ALA A 149 19.42 -57.07 -22.35
C ALA A 149 18.48 -58.29 -22.42
N GLY A 150 17.62 -58.33 -23.43
CA GLY A 150 16.74 -59.46 -23.72
C GLY A 150 15.63 -59.12 -24.71
N SER A 151 15.85 -59.50 -25.97
CA SER A 151 14.86 -59.61 -27.08
C SER A 151 14.11 -58.35 -27.55
N LEU A 152 14.44 -57.90 -28.76
CA LEU A 152 13.62 -57.02 -29.61
C LEU A 152 12.30 -57.72 -30.01
N PRO A 153 11.11 -57.10 -29.80
CA PRO A 153 9.91 -57.54 -30.51
C PRO A 153 9.86 -56.92 -31.91
N LYS A 154 9.47 -57.73 -32.89
CA LYS A 154 9.35 -57.38 -34.32
C LYS A 154 8.35 -56.24 -34.53
N ARG A 155 8.69 -55.37 -35.48
CA ARG A 155 7.85 -54.33 -36.07
C ARG A 155 6.61 -54.98 -36.71
N ALA A 156 5.43 -54.74 -36.15
CA ALA A 156 4.16 -55.02 -36.82
C ALA A 156 3.75 -53.77 -37.60
N GLU A 157 3.80 -53.87 -38.92
CA GLU A 157 3.21 -52.92 -39.84
C GLU A 157 1.68 -52.97 -39.69
N LEU A 158 1.03 -51.81 -39.59
CA LEU A 158 -0.42 -51.70 -39.78
C LEU A 158 -0.68 -50.95 -41.09
N PRO A 159 -1.59 -51.46 -41.94
CA PRO A 159 -1.70 -51.04 -43.33
C PRO A 159 -2.47 -49.73 -43.50
N PHE A 160 -2.11 -49.06 -44.59
CA PHE A 160 -2.81 -47.95 -45.25
C PHE A 160 -4.23 -48.34 -45.73
N GLY A 161 -5.12 -47.32 -45.77
CA GLY A 161 -6.31 -47.22 -46.63
C GLY A 161 -7.56 -47.92 -46.08
N GLY A 162 -8.77 -47.35 -46.07
CA GLY A 162 -9.35 -46.28 -46.87
C GLY A 162 -10.64 -46.80 -47.51
N ALA A 163 -11.79 -46.26 -47.11
CA ALA A 163 -13.06 -46.14 -47.83
C ALA A 163 -14.10 -45.47 -46.92
#